data_AF-X1PA04-F1
#
_entry.id   AF-X1PA04-F1
#
_cell.length_a   1.000
_cell.length_b   1.000
_cell.length_c   1.000
_cell.angle_alpha   90.00
_cell.angle_beta   90.00
_cell.angle_gamma   90.00
#
_symmetry.space_group_name_H-M   'P 1'
#
loop_
_entity.id
_entity.type
_entity.pdbx_description
1 polymer ?
#
loop_
_entity_poly.entity_id
_entity_poly.type
_entity_poly.pdbx_seq_one_letter_code
_entity_poly.pdbx_strand_id
1 'polypeptide(L)'
;AEYLRKVEEAIRSDHRKLGTELDLFSIHEEAGPGLVYWHPKGAIIRRVIEDFWKDEHIKRGYDIVYTPHIAKLNLWKTSGHWEFYRDYLYSPMEVEGQEYILKPMNCNGHILIFKTRRRSYRELPLRYAELGTVYRYERSGVLHGLSRVRGFTQDDAHIFCRSDQLEDEIVEVLDLARFMVDTFGFSDYDVFLSTRPDKYAGTIQMWDEATETLRQALIRLGLDYEIDP
;
A
#
# COMPACT_ATOMS: atom_id res chain seq x y z
N ALA A 1 6.76 18.85 33.64
CA ALA A 1 7.24 17.52 34.08
C ALA A 1 6.64 16.41 33.23
N GLU A 2 5.31 16.30 33.15
CA GLU A 2 4.64 15.25 32.36
C GLU A 2 4.92 15.33 30.85
N TYR A 3 4.93 16.54 30.27
CA TYR A 3 5.32 16.76 28.87
C TYR A 3 6.74 16.25 28.57
N LEU A 4 7.72 16.59 29.42
CA LEU A 4 9.11 16.15 29.26
C LEU A 4 9.23 14.63 29.36
N ARG A 5 8.47 13.99 30.27
CA ARG A 5 8.42 12.53 30.39
C ARG A 5 7.86 11.86 29.13
N LYS A 6 6.80 12.42 28.53
CA LYS A 6 6.23 11.91 27.26
C LYS A 6 7.21 12.04 26.11
N VAL A 7 7.96 13.15 26.05
CA VAL A 7 9.02 13.36 25.06
C VAL A 7 10.16 12.35 25.24
N GLU A 8 10.63 12.14 26.48
CA GLU A 8 11.68 11.15 26.77
C GLU A 8 11.25 9.72 26.43
N GLU A 9 10.00 9.36 26.73
CA GLU A 9 9.45 8.06 26.38
C GLU A 9 9.38 7.87 24.87
N ALA A 10 8.91 8.88 24.12
CA ALA A 10 8.87 8.86 22.66
C ALA A 10 10.26 8.70 22.03
N ILE A 11 11.28 9.39 22.57
CA ILE A 11 12.67 9.25 22.11
C ILE A 11 13.21 7.84 22.40
N ARG A 12 12.83 7.25 23.54
CA ARG A 12 13.25 5.89 23.91
C ARG A 12 12.61 4.84 23.01
N SER A 13 11.36 5.04 22.61
CA SER A 13 10.62 4.13 21.72
C SER A 13 10.84 4.40 20.23
N ASP A 14 11.73 5.32 19.87
CA ASP A 14 12.05 5.63 18.47
C ASP A 14 12.63 4.39 17.77
N HIS A 15 11.96 3.94 16.69
CA HIS A 15 12.35 2.75 15.94
C HIS A 15 13.74 2.85 15.30
N ARG A 16 14.26 4.06 15.08
CA ARG A 16 15.62 4.28 14.53
C ARG A 16 16.69 3.98 15.57
N LYS A 17 16.43 4.38 16.82
CA LYS A 17 17.28 4.08 17.95
C LYS A 17 17.25 2.58 18.24
N LEU A 18 16.05 2.02 18.41
CA LEU A 18 15.87 0.59 18.66
C LEU A 18 16.39 -0.27 17.50
N GLY A 19 16.15 0.15 16.26
CA GLY A 19 16.63 -0.56 15.07
C GLY A 19 18.15 -0.71 15.04
N THR A 20 18.86 0.32 15.51
CA THR A 20 20.33 0.30 15.64
C THR A 20 20.77 -0.52 16.84
N GLU A 21 20.20 -0.28 18.03
CA GLU A 21 20.56 -0.96 19.28
C GLU A 21 20.32 -2.48 19.23
N LEU A 22 19.27 -2.90 18.52
CA LEU A 22 18.86 -4.30 18.39
C LEU A 22 19.38 -4.98 17.12
N ASP A 23 20.09 -4.27 16.26
CA ASP A 23 20.62 -4.80 14.99
C ASP A 23 19.51 -5.31 14.05
N LEU A 24 18.49 -4.49 13.82
CA LEU A 24 17.30 -4.86 13.02
C LEU A 24 17.41 -4.39 11.57
N PHE A 25 17.90 -3.18 11.34
CA PHE A 25 18.07 -2.62 10.00
C PHE A 25 19.10 -1.49 10.00
N SER A 26 19.57 -1.13 8.81
CA SER A 26 20.39 0.04 8.55
C SER A 26 19.90 0.81 7.33
N ILE A 27 20.35 2.06 7.21
CA ILE A 27 20.21 2.89 6.01
C ILE A 27 21.60 3.47 5.73
N HIS A 28 22.09 3.29 4.51
CA HIS A 28 23.44 3.67 4.11
C HIS A 28 23.41 4.84 3.13
N GLU A 29 24.22 5.88 3.38
CA GLU A 29 24.30 7.04 2.50
C GLU A 29 24.83 6.65 1.12
N GLU A 30 25.81 5.74 1.08
CA GLU A 30 26.45 5.22 -0.14
C GLU A 30 25.46 4.47 -1.04
N ALA A 31 24.46 3.82 -0.46
CA ALA A 31 23.39 3.15 -1.20
C ALA A 31 22.29 4.10 -1.66
N GLY A 32 22.12 5.23 -0.96
CA GLY A 32 21.07 6.21 -1.19
C GLY A 32 20.04 6.26 -0.05
N PRO A 33 19.53 7.45 0.29
CA PRO A 33 18.68 7.64 1.46
C PRO A 33 17.28 7.04 1.23
N GLY A 34 16.69 6.52 2.32
CA GLY A 34 15.35 5.92 2.30
C GLY A 34 15.31 4.53 1.68
N LEU A 35 16.47 3.87 1.53
CA LEU A 35 16.59 2.47 1.11
C LEU A 35 17.04 1.64 2.32
N VAL A 36 16.13 0.80 2.82
CA VAL A 36 16.30 0.06 4.07
C VAL A 36 17.01 -1.27 3.81
N TYR A 37 18.06 -1.52 4.57
CA TYR A 37 18.78 -2.78 4.61
C TYR A 37 18.32 -3.56 5.83
N TRP A 38 17.56 -4.63 5.62
CA TRP A 38 17.07 -5.47 6.71
C TRP A 38 18.17 -6.43 7.17
N HIS A 39 18.53 -6.37 8.45
CA HIS A 39 19.50 -7.27 9.06
C HIS A 39 18.83 -8.59 9.44
N PRO A 40 19.57 -9.68 9.75
CA PRO A 40 18.98 -10.99 10.02
C PRO A 40 17.86 -10.97 11.07
N LYS A 41 18.01 -10.21 12.16
CA LYS A 41 16.98 -10.12 13.21
C LYS A 41 15.73 -9.38 12.75
N GLY A 42 15.88 -8.24 12.08
CA GLY A 42 14.74 -7.50 11.51
C GLY A 42 14.06 -8.28 10.39
N ALA A 43 14.83 -8.99 9.56
CA ALA A 43 14.32 -9.83 8.49
C ALA A 43 13.47 -10.99 9.02
N ILE A 44 13.79 -11.56 10.20
CA ILE A 44 12.93 -12.57 10.85
C ILE A 44 11.59 -11.97 11.25
N ILE A 45 11.59 -10.78 11.88
CA ILE A 45 10.35 -10.09 12.26
C ILE A 45 9.48 -9.85 11.02
N ARG A 46 10.08 -9.29 9.97
CA ARG A 46 9.43 -9.06 8.69
C ARG A 46 8.85 -10.36 8.11
N ARG A 47 9.63 -11.44 8.08
CA ARG A 47 9.18 -12.75 7.57
C ARG A 47 7.97 -13.27 8.33
N VAL A 48 7.96 -13.20 9.67
CA VAL A 48 6.84 -13.66 10.48
C VAL A 48 5.55 -12.91 10.12
N ILE A 49 5.65 -11.59 9.94
CA ILE A 49 4.51 -10.76 9.52
C ILE A 49 4.07 -11.11 8.09
N GLU A 50 5.02 -11.25 7.15
CA GLU A 50 4.72 -11.58 5.76
C GLU A 50 4.10 -12.98 5.60
N ASP A 51 4.56 -13.97 6.36
CA ASP A 51 4.02 -15.33 6.32
C ASP A 51 2.60 -15.35 6.92
N PHE A 52 2.38 -14.67 8.04
CA PHE A 52 1.03 -14.48 8.61
C PHE A 52 0.08 -13.81 7.60
N TRP A 53 0.53 -12.71 6.97
CA TRP A 53 -0.26 -12.01 5.96
C TRP A 53 -0.66 -12.92 4.80
N LYS A 54 0.28 -13.70 4.25
CA LYS A 54 0.02 -14.64 3.14
C LYS A 54 -1.01 -15.68 3.55
N ASP A 55 -0.85 -16.28 4.72
CA ASP A 55 -1.76 -17.32 5.22
C ASP A 55 -3.19 -16.80 5.37
N GLU A 56 -3.36 -15.58 5.91
CA GLU A 56 -4.67 -14.97 6.11
C GLU A 56 -5.35 -14.55 4.79
N HIS A 57 -4.56 -14.12 3.80
CA HIS A 57 -5.06 -13.81 2.45
C HIS A 57 -5.47 -15.08 1.70
N ILE A 58 -4.67 -16.14 1.75
CA ILE A 58 -5.00 -17.43 1.13
C ILE A 58 -6.27 -18.01 1.74
N LYS A 59 -6.43 -17.96 3.07
CA LYS A 59 -7.66 -18.42 3.75
C LYS A 59 -8.92 -17.68 3.28
N ARG A 60 -8.79 -16.42 2.85
CA ARG A 60 -9.88 -15.57 2.35
C ARG A 60 -10.03 -15.59 0.82
N GLY A 61 -9.33 -16.51 0.15
CA GLY A 61 -9.48 -16.73 -1.29
C GLY A 61 -8.79 -15.67 -2.15
N TYR A 62 -7.71 -15.07 -1.65
CA TYR A 62 -6.80 -14.28 -2.47
C TYR A 62 -5.77 -15.19 -3.16
N ASP A 63 -5.57 -14.95 -4.45
CA ASP A 63 -4.50 -15.56 -5.22
C ASP A 63 -3.23 -14.71 -5.09
N ILE A 64 -2.17 -15.32 -4.57
CA ILE A 64 -0.87 -14.66 -4.46
C ILE A 64 -0.22 -14.56 -5.85
N VAL A 65 0.15 -13.35 -6.25
CA VAL A 65 0.83 -13.06 -7.53
C VAL A 65 2.15 -12.33 -7.30
N TYR A 66 3.00 -12.31 -8.32
CA TYR A 66 4.28 -11.59 -8.31
C TYR A 66 4.43 -10.80 -9.61
N THR A 67 4.76 -9.51 -9.51
CA THR A 67 4.90 -8.63 -10.68
C THR A 67 6.26 -7.94 -10.73
N PRO A 68 6.82 -7.69 -11.93
CA PRO A 68 8.14 -7.07 -12.07
C PRO A 68 8.24 -5.68 -11.42
N HIS A 69 9.44 -5.30 -10.98
CA HIS A 69 9.70 -3.98 -10.37
C HIS A 69 9.85 -2.83 -11.40
N ILE A 70 9.95 -3.15 -12.67
CA ILE A 70 10.20 -2.19 -13.75
C ILE A 70 9.19 -2.42 -14.88
N ALA A 71 8.71 -1.34 -15.48
CA ALA A 71 7.80 -1.41 -16.62
C ALA A 71 8.05 -0.25 -17.59
N LYS A 72 7.61 -0.44 -18.84
CA LYS A 72 7.66 0.61 -19.86
C LYS A 72 6.89 1.84 -19.40
N LEU A 73 7.44 3.02 -19.63
CA LEU A 73 6.83 4.28 -19.25
C LEU A 73 5.40 4.43 -19.79
N ASN A 74 5.14 3.95 -21.00
CA ASN A 74 3.83 4.04 -21.64
C ASN A 74 2.71 3.35 -20.83
N LEU A 75 3.03 2.33 -20.04
CA LEU A 75 2.06 1.68 -19.14
C LEU A 75 1.53 2.69 -18.10
N TRP A 76 2.43 3.50 -17.54
CA TRP A 76 2.10 4.49 -16.52
C TRP A 76 1.36 5.69 -17.08
N LYS A 77 1.71 6.14 -18.29
CA LYS A 77 0.94 7.14 -19.06
C LYS A 77 -0.49 6.66 -19.35
N THR A 78 -0.63 5.40 -19.77
CA THR A 78 -1.95 4.80 -20.04
C THR A 78 -2.84 4.80 -18.80
N SER A 79 -2.26 4.51 -17.64
CA SER A 79 -2.97 4.53 -16.36
C SER A 79 -3.14 5.92 -15.73
N GLY A 80 -2.60 6.99 -16.34
CA GLY A 80 -2.61 8.36 -15.80
C GLY A 80 -1.58 8.62 -14.69
N HIS A 81 -0.96 7.59 -14.13
CA HIS A 81 0.00 7.74 -13.02
C HIS A 81 1.17 8.65 -13.35
N TRP A 82 1.61 8.67 -14.61
CA TRP A 82 2.70 9.54 -15.03
C TRP A 82 2.35 11.02 -14.86
N GLU A 83 1.15 11.41 -15.24
CA GLU A 83 0.65 12.78 -15.20
C GLU A 83 0.23 13.19 -13.78
N PHE A 84 -0.41 12.28 -13.04
CA PHE A 84 -0.90 12.58 -11.69
C PHE A 84 0.23 12.65 -10.66
N TYR A 85 1.21 11.75 -10.75
CA TYR A 85 2.22 11.54 -9.71
C TYR A 85 3.65 11.86 -10.13
N ARG A 86 3.87 12.57 -11.25
CA ARG A 86 5.21 12.89 -11.79
C ARG A 86 6.23 13.28 -10.71
N ASP A 87 5.78 14.13 -9.79
CA ASP A 87 6.40 14.57 -8.52
C ASP A 87 7.19 13.50 -7.76
N TYR A 88 6.58 12.32 -7.70
CA TYR A 88 6.91 11.21 -6.81
C TYR A 88 7.43 10.00 -7.58
N LEU A 89 7.68 10.14 -8.89
CA LEU A 89 8.19 9.07 -9.74
C LEU A 89 9.68 9.22 -9.95
N TYR A 90 10.40 8.09 -9.89
CA TYR A 90 11.79 8.08 -10.32
C TYR A 90 11.94 8.47 -11.79
N SER A 91 13.10 9.02 -12.15
CA SER A 91 13.38 9.32 -13.56
C SER A 91 13.37 8.04 -14.39
N PRO A 92 12.78 8.06 -15.60
CA PRO A 92 12.88 6.92 -16.50
C PRO A 92 14.33 6.62 -16.87
N MET A 93 14.61 5.35 -17.09
CA MET A 93 15.85 4.83 -17.63
C MET A 93 15.62 4.50 -19.11
N GLU A 94 16.47 5.01 -20.00
CA GLU A 94 16.46 4.62 -21.40
C GLU A 94 17.17 3.27 -21.58
N VAL A 95 16.48 2.32 -22.21
CA VAL A 95 17.00 1.00 -22.55
C VAL A 95 16.57 0.70 -23.99
N GLU A 96 17.55 0.62 -24.90
CA GLU A 96 17.33 0.28 -26.31
C GLU A 96 16.28 1.19 -27.00
N GLY A 97 16.35 2.51 -26.75
CA GLY A 97 15.42 3.48 -27.30
C GLY A 97 14.01 3.43 -26.69
N GLN A 98 13.82 2.71 -25.57
CA GLN A 98 12.58 2.72 -24.81
C GLN A 98 12.79 3.20 -23.37
N GLU A 99 11.85 4.00 -22.87
CA GLU A 99 11.87 4.46 -21.49
C GLU A 99 11.19 3.44 -20.57
N TYR A 100 11.91 3.06 -19.51
CA TYR A 100 11.41 2.22 -18.43
C TYR A 100 11.46 2.97 -17.11
N ILE A 101 10.58 2.62 -16.18
CA ILE A 101 10.56 3.21 -14.85
C ILE A 101 10.28 2.14 -13.79
N LEU A 102 10.87 2.34 -12.60
CA LEU A 102 10.53 1.58 -11.40
C LEU A 102 9.06 1.76 -11.05
N LYS A 103 8.38 0.68 -10.64
CA LYS A 103 6.96 0.72 -10.31
C LYS A 103 6.73 1.55 -9.02
N PRO A 104 5.85 2.57 -9.04
CA PRO A 104 5.43 3.28 -7.83
C PRO A 104 4.28 2.60 -7.06
N MET A 105 3.67 1.57 -7.68
CA MET A 105 2.51 0.81 -7.19
C MET A 105 2.34 -0.49 -7.99
N ASN A 106 1.55 -1.45 -7.51
CA ASN A 106 1.43 -2.77 -8.15
C ASN A 106 0.23 -2.91 -9.12
N CYS A 107 -0.76 -2.01 -9.05
CA CYS A 107 -2.03 -2.08 -9.77
C CYS A 107 -1.91 -2.47 -11.25
N ASN A 108 -1.00 -1.83 -11.99
CA ASN A 108 -0.80 -2.08 -13.41
C ASN A 108 -0.33 -3.52 -13.70
N GLY A 109 0.49 -4.10 -12.82
CA GLY A 109 0.91 -5.50 -12.94
C GLY A 109 -0.27 -6.45 -12.76
N HIS A 110 -1.12 -6.21 -11.76
CA HIS A 110 -2.29 -7.04 -11.48
C HIS A 110 -3.33 -6.94 -12.60
N ILE A 111 -3.52 -5.73 -13.17
CA ILE A 111 -4.36 -5.51 -14.35
C ILE A 111 -3.83 -6.27 -15.57
N LEU A 112 -2.51 -6.29 -15.79
CA LEU A 112 -1.93 -7.06 -16.90
C LEU A 112 -2.17 -8.57 -16.73
N ILE A 113 -2.07 -9.11 -15.50
CA ILE A 113 -2.43 -10.50 -15.18
C ILE A 113 -3.91 -10.74 -15.47
N PHE A 114 -4.80 -9.85 -15.03
CA PHE A 114 -6.24 -9.95 -15.30
C PHE A 114 -6.53 -10.03 -16.81
N LYS A 115 -5.86 -9.18 -17.60
CA LYS A 115 -6.02 -9.04 -19.06
C LYS A 115 -5.45 -10.20 -19.89
N THR A 116 -4.69 -11.13 -19.30
CA THR A 116 -4.07 -12.25 -20.04
C THR A 116 -5.06 -13.14 -20.78
N ARG A 117 -6.32 -13.22 -20.30
CA ARG A 117 -7.40 -13.95 -20.97
C ARG A 117 -8.76 -13.32 -20.70
N ARG A 118 -9.74 -13.68 -21.51
CA ARG A 118 -11.15 -13.35 -21.25
C ARG A 118 -11.62 -14.01 -19.96
N ARG A 119 -12.43 -13.28 -19.19
CA ARG A 119 -13.00 -13.71 -17.91
C ARG A 119 -14.52 -13.76 -18.02
N SER A 120 -15.13 -14.81 -17.46
CA SER A 120 -16.57 -14.91 -17.28
C SER A 120 -16.99 -14.16 -16.02
N TYR A 121 -18.21 -13.59 -16.01
CA TYR A 121 -18.78 -12.96 -14.82
C TYR A 121 -18.90 -13.90 -13.62
N ARG A 122 -18.94 -15.23 -13.88
CA ARG A 122 -18.97 -16.30 -12.87
C ARG A 122 -17.65 -16.52 -12.15
N GLU A 123 -16.54 -16.03 -12.72
CA GLU A 123 -15.22 -16.10 -12.09
C GLU A 123 -15.02 -14.94 -11.10
N LEU A 124 -15.92 -13.93 -11.09
CA LEU A 124 -15.81 -12.76 -10.21
C LEU A 124 -16.53 -13.01 -8.88
N PRO A 125 -15.94 -12.57 -7.74
CA PRO A 125 -14.76 -11.70 -7.65
C PRO A 125 -13.43 -12.47 -7.79
N LEU A 126 -12.45 -11.84 -8.44
CA LEU A 126 -11.05 -12.29 -8.47
C LEU A 126 -10.23 -11.38 -7.55
N ARG A 127 -9.43 -11.96 -6.66
CA ARG A 127 -8.65 -11.20 -5.67
C ARG A 127 -7.18 -11.54 -5.84
N TYR A 128 -6.39 -10.59 -6.34
CA TYR A 128 -4.94 -10.76 -6.44
C TYR A 128 -4.27 -10.05 -5.29
N ALA A 129 -3.35 -10.72 -4.61
CA ALA A 129 -2.56 -10.13 -3.53
C ALA A 129 -1.07 -10.30 -3.81
N GLU A 130 -0.27 -9.29 -3.47
CA GLU A 130 1.16 -9.28 -3.67
C GLU A 130 1.83 -8.48 -2.54
N LEU A 131 2.83 -9.08 -1.88
CA LEU A 131 3.81 -8.32 -1.09
C LEU A 131 4.74 -7.58 -2.06
N GLY A 132 4.21 -6.50 -2.65
CA GLY A 132 4.77 -5.86 -3.84
C GLY A 132 5.71 -4.73 -3.48
N THR A 133 7.01 -4.89 -3.80
CA THR A 133 8.00 -3.83 -3.58
C THR A 133 7.90 -2.74 -4.65
N VAL A 134 7.68 -1.52 -4.20
CA VAL A 134 7.49 -0.32 -5.01
C VAL A 134 8.50 0.76 -4.62
N TYR A 135 8.66 1.74 -5.51
CA TYR A 135 9.61 2.82 -5.36
C TYR A 135 8.96 4.18 -5.60
N ARG A 136 9.02 5.08 -4.63
CA ARG A 136 8.51 6.45 -4.71
C ARG A 136 9.64 7.45 -4.45
N TYR A 137 9.74 8.44 -5.32
CA TYR A 137 10.71 9.52 -5.17
C TYR A 137 10.21 10.51 -4.10
N GLU A 138 10.60 10.24 -2.87
CA GLU A 138 10.41 11.18 -1.75
C GLU A 138 11.63 12.12 -1.65
N ARG A 139 11.39 13.40 -1.37
CA ARG A 139 12.49 14.37 -1.16
C ARG A 139 13.34 13.93 0.03
N SER A 140 14.65 14.07 -0.05
CA SER A 140 15.56 13.59 1.01
C SER A 140 15.23 14.18 2.39
N GLY A 141 14.82 15.44 2.46
CA GLY A 141 14.47 16.13 3.70
C GLY A 141 13.19 15.64 4.40
N VAL A 142 12.37 14.80 3.76
CA VAL A 142 11.15 14.24 4.38
C VAL A 142 11.31 12.77 4.78
N LEU A 143 12.46 12.14 4.47
CA LEU A 143 12.70 10.74 4.81
C LEU A 143 12.90 10.56 6.32
N HIS A 144 12.35 9.49 6.88
CA HIS A 144 12.38 9.26 8.32
C HIS A 144 12.36 7.77 8.69
N GLY A 145 13.55 7.20 8.98
CA GLY A 145 13.70 5.81 9.40
C GLY A 145 12.96 4.85 8.47
N LEU A 146 12.12 3.98 9.05
CA LEU A 146 11.17 3.12 8.31
C LEU A 146 9.82 3.78 7.98
N SER A 147 9.45 4.90 8.60
CA SER A 147 8.12 5.51 8.48
C SER A 147 7.92 6.23 7.14
N ARG A 148 8.98 6.80 6.57
CA ARG A 148 8.95 7.45 5.25
C ARG A 148 10.22 7.13 4.48
N VAL A 149 10.08 6.25 3.49
CA VAL A 149 11.17 5.63 2.73
C VAL A 149 10.90 5.73 1.23
N ARG A 150 11.93 5.48 0.41
CA ARG A 150 11.80 5.49 -1.05
C ARG A 150 11.50 4.13 -1.64
N GLY A 151 11.97 3.06 -1.01
CA GLY A 151 11.69 1.67 -1.40
C GLY A 151 11.00 0.94 -0.26
N PHE A 152 9.83 0.37 -0.52
CA PHE A 152 9.04 -0.34 0.48
C PHE A 152 8.20 -1.44 -0.17
N THR A 153 7.81 -2.42 0.64
CA THR A 153 6.95 -3.52 0.23
C THR A 153 5.58 -3.27 0.82
N GLN A 154 4.59 -3.13 -0.05
CA GLN A 154 3.20 -2.99 0.35
C GLN A 154 2.57 -4.37 0.44
N ASP A 155 1.73 -4.55 1.43
CA ASP A 155 0.74 -5.62 1.56
C ASP A 155 -0.45 -5.38 0.62
N ASP A 156 -0.15 -5.34 -0.68
CA ASP A 156 -1.06 -4.81 -1.70
C ASP A 156 -2.01 -5.88 -2.24
N ALA A 157 -3.24 -5.49 -2.57
CA ALA A 157 -4.21 -6.36 -3.19
C ALA A 157 -5.16 -5.60 -4.11
N HIS A 158 -5.56 -6.25 -5.22
CA HIS A 158 -6.50 -5.73 -6.18
C HIS A 158 -7.62 -6.73 -6.42
N ILE A 159 -8.85 -6.29 -6.16
CA ILE A 159 -10.05 -7.09 -6.35
C ILE A 159 -10.75 -6.63 -7.62
N PHE A 160 -10.99 -7.57 -8.53
CA PHE A 160 -11.81 -7.37 -9.71
C PHE A 160 -13.16 -8.01 -9.44
N CYS A 161 -14.19 -7.18 -9.31
CA CYS A 161 -15.55 -7.61 -8.99
C CYS A 161 -16.57 -6.97 -9.94
N ARG A 162 -17.81 -7.47 -9.91
CA ARG A 162 -18.93 -6.78 -10.55
C ARG A 162 -19.44 -5.67 -9.65
N SER A 163 -20.12 -4.69 -10.23
CA SER A 163 -20.71 -3.58 -9.48
C SER A 163 -21.68 -4.05 -8.38
N ASP A 164 -22.43 -5.14 -8.62
CA ASP A 164 -23.35 -5.72 -7.63
C ASP A 164 -22.64 -6.40 -6.44
N GLN A 165 -21.33 -6.64 -6.54
CA GLN A 165 -20.52 -7.29 -5.49
C GLN A 165 -19.69 -6.28 -4.70
N LEU A 166 -19.64 -5.01 -5.12
CA LEU A 166 -18.67 -4.04 -4.62
C LEU A 166 -18.80 -3.79 -3.12
N GLU A 167 -20.02 -3.60 -2.61
CA GLU A 167 -20.25 -3.33 -1.19
C GLU A 167 -19.80 -4.51 -0.32
N ASP A 168 -20.16 -5.74 -0.68
CA ASP A 168 -19.77 -6.93 0.06
C ASP A 168 -18.23 -7.11 0.06
N GLU A 169 -17.56 -6.87 -1.07
CA GLU A 169 -16.09 -6.94 -1.13
C GLU A 169 -15.41 -5.87 -0.26
N ILE A 170 -15.96 -4.66 -0.18
CA ILE A 170 -15.43 -3.61 0.71
C ILE A 170 -15.58 -4.03 2.17
N VAL A 171 -16.73 -4.59 2.54
CA VAL A 171 -17.00 -5.07 3.91
C VAL A 171 -16.00 -6.15 4.30
N GLU A 172 -15.75 -7.14 3.42
CA GLU A 172 -14.77 -8.21 3.67
C GLU A 172 -13.33 -7.68 3.78
N VAL A 173 -12.96 -6.67 2.98
CA VAL A 173 -11.64 -6.03 3.07
C VAL A 173 -11.48 -5.26 4.38
N LEU A 174 -12.51 -4.53 4.81
CA LEU A 174 -12.47 -3.80 6.08
C LEU A 174 -12.44 -4.74 7.29
N ASP A 175 -13.16 -5.86 7.24
CA ASP A 175 -13.09 -6.90 8.27
C ASP A 175 -11.69 -7.51 8.34
N LEU A 176 -11.07 -7.83 7.18
CA LEU A 176 -9.68 -8.29 7.14
C LEU A 176 -8.72 -7.23 7.70
N ALA A 177 -8.85 -5.96 7.31
CA ALA A 177 -8.00 -4.89 7.81
C ALA A 177 -8.11 -4.75 9.34
N ARG A 178 -9.33 -4.77 9.88
CA ARG A 178 -9.59 -4.76 11.32
C ARG A 178 -8.98 -5.98 12.01
N PHE A 179 -9.20 -7.19 11.48
CA PHE A 179 -8.63 -8.42 12.01
C PHE A 179 -7.10 -8.34 12.08
N MET A 180 -6.45 -7.79 11.06
CA MET A 180 -4.99 -7.61 11.06
C MET A 180 -4.56 -6.64 12.15
N VAL A 181 -5.15 -5.44 12.22
CA VAL A 181 -4.84 -4.39 13.21
C VAL A 181 -5.05 -4.91 14.65
N ASP A 182 -6.19 -5.55 14.91
CA ASP A 182 -6.54 -6.13 16.21
C ASP A 182 -5.57 -7.27 16.60
N THR A 183 -5.16 -8.11 15.64
CA THR A 183 -4.22 -9.22 15.90
C THR A 183 -2.84 -8.71 16.33
N PHE A 184 -2.40 -7.57 15.82
CA PHE A 184 -1.15 -6.93 16.25
C PHE A 184 -1.29 -6.09 17.54
N GLY A 185 -2.48 -6.09 18.14
CA GLY A 185 -2.75 -5.43 19.43
C GLY A 185 -2.93 -3.91 19.32
N PHE A 186 -3.18 -3.39 18.13
CA PHE A 186 -3.49 -1.97 17.93
C PHE A 186 -4.98 -1.73 18.19
N SER A 187 -5.31 -1.20 19.37
CA SER A 187 -6.70 -0.92 19.76
C SER A 187 -7.11 0.55 19.63
N ASP A 188 -6.15 1.43 19.30
CA ASP A 188 -6.33 2.88 19.26
C ASP A 188 -5.98 3.38 17.86
N TYR A 189 -7.00 3.50 17.01
CA TYR A 189 -6.88 3.97 15.64
C TYR A 189 -8.15 4.73 15.23
N ASP A 190 -7.96 5.75 14.40
CA ASP A 190 -9.05 6.52 13.81
C ASP A 190 -9.33 6.01 12.39
N VAL A 191 -10.59 6.03 11.99
CA VAL A 191 -11.02 5.69 10.62
C VAL A 191 -11.42 6.97 9.91
N PHE A 192 -10.87 7.18 8.71
CA PHE A 192 -11.19 8.34 7.88
C PHE A 192 -11.80 7.90 6.55
N LEU A 193 -12.89 8.55 6.15
CA LEU A 193 -13.48 8.45 4.82
C LEU A 193 -12.98 9.62 3.97
N SER A 194 -11.99 9.34 3.13
CA SER A 194 -11.46 10.34 2.19
C SER A 194 -12.44 10.62 1.05
N THR A 195 -12.73 11.90 0.79
CA THR A 195 -13.63 12.31 -0.29
C THR A 195 -12.87 12.82 -1.52
N ARG A 196 -13.59 13.37 -2.50
CA ARG A 196 -13.01 13.79 -3.77
C ARG A 196 -12.09 15.01 -3.58
N PRO A 197 -10.79 14.90 -3.91
CA PRO A 197 -9.86 16.02 -3.83
C PRO A 197 -10.01 17.01 -5.00
N ASP A 198 -9.34 18.15 -4.94
CA ASP A 198 -9.32 19.15 -6.03
C ASP A 198 -8.79 18.58 -7.36
N LYS A 199 -7.75 17.73 -7.28
CA LYS A 199 -7.16 17.03 -8.43
C LYS A 199 -7.63 15.58 -8.45
N TYR A 200 -8.60 15.25 -9.30
CA TYR A 200 -9.19 13.91 -9.40
C TYR A 200 -9.25 13.40 -10.85
N ALA A 201 -9.46 12.10 -10.99
CA ALA A 201 -9.76 11.43 -12.26
C ALA A 201 -11.18 10.82 -12.22
N GLY A 202 -11.79 10.61 -13.38
CA GLY A 202 -13.16 10.06 -13.48
C GLY A 202 -14.25 11.15 -13.47
N THR A 203 -15.51 10.72 -13.43
CA THR A 203 -16.67 11.63 -13.41
C THR A 203 -17.11 11.93 -11.98
N ILE A 204 -17.88 13.02 -11.81
CA ILE A 204 -18.46 13.37 -10.51
C ILE A 204 -19.36 12.23 -10.01
N GLN A 205 -20.15 11.64 -10.90
CA GLN A 205 -21.04 10.53 -10.58
C GLN A 205 -20.29 9.32 -10.02
N MET A 206 -19.13 8.97 -10.62
CA MET A 206 -18.29 7.89 -10.10
C MET A 206 -17.77 8.17 -8.69
N TRP A 207 -17.41 9.43 -8.40
CA TRP A 207 -16.97 9.84 -7.07
C TRP A 207 -18.09 9.80 -6.04
N ASP A 208 -19.28 10.27 -6.42
CA ASP A 208 -20.46 10.25 -5.55
C ASP A 208 -20.85 8.80 -5.23
N GLU A 209 -20.88 7.92 -6.24
CA GLU A 209 -21.15 6.48 -6.08
C GLU A 209 -20.08 5.79 -5.20
N ALA A 210 -18.80 6.06 -5.43
CA ALA A 210 -17.71 5.47 -4.65
C ALA A 210 -17.75 5.92 -3.18
N THR A 211 -17.95 7.21 -2.93
CA THR A 211 -18.02 7.77 -1.59
C THR A 211 -19.22 7.21 -0.82
N GLU A 212 -20.39 7.12 -1.48
CA GLU A 212 -21.59 6.55 -0.86
C GLU A 212 -21.43 5.06 -0.57
N THR A 213 -20.83 4.29 -1.47
CA THR A 213 -20.57 2.86 -1.26
C THR A 213 -19.67 2.63 -0.04
N LEU A 214 -18.57 3.41 0.07
CA LEU A 214 -17.67 3.34 1.23
C LEU A 214 -18.39 3.72 2.53
N ARG A 215 -19.22 4.77 2.49
CA ARG A 215 -20.02 5.21 3.64
C ARG A 215 -20.97 4.11 4.13
N GLN A 216 -21.66 3.42 3.20
CA GLN A 216 -22.57 2.33 3.55
C GLN A 216 -21.83 1.14 4.16
N ALA A 217 -20.65 0.79 3.65
CA ALA A 217 -19.83 -0.28 4.21
C ALA A 217 -19.39 0.03 5.66
N LEU A 218 -18.99 1.28 5.94
CA LEU A 218 -18.64 1.73 7.29
C LEU A 218 -19.83 1.63 8.26
N ILE A 219 -21.02 2.06 7.82
CA ILE A 219 -22.25 1.96 8.60
C ILE A 219 -22.61 0.50 8.89
N ARG A 220 -22.51 -0.37 7.89
CA ARG A 220 -22.81 -1.80 8.01
C ARG A 220 -21.89 -2.50 9.01
N LEU A 221 -20.63 -2.09 9.09
CA LEU A 221 -19.65 -2.60 10.06
C LEU A 221 -19.73 -1.91 11.43
N GLY A 222 -20.55 -0.86 11.58
CA GLY A 222 -20.66 -0.09 12.82
C GLY A 222 -19.34 0.58 13.21
N LEU A 223 -18.55 1.02 12.23
CA LEU A 223 -17.29 1.72 12.47
C LEU A 223 -17.56 3.23 12.56
N ASP A 224 -17.10 3.85 13.64
CA ASP A 224 -17.03 5.31 13.75
C ASP A 224 -15.96 5.82 12.78
N TYR A 225 -16.26 6.91 12.07
CA TYR A 225 -15.33 7.50 11.11
C TYR A 225 -15.46 9.02 11.02
N GLU A 226 -14.37 9.67 10.64
CA GLU A 226 -14.33 11.09 10.30
C GLU A 226 -14.24 11.30 8.78
N ILE A 227 -14.68 12.46 8.29
CA ILE A 227 -14.54 12.81 6.86
C ILE A 227 -13.21 13.54 6.66
N ASP A 228 -12.41 13.05 5.73
CA ASP A 228 -11.18 13.69 5.26
C ASP A 228 -11.41 14.27 3.85
N PRO A 229 -11.63 15.59 3.71
CA PRO A 229 -12.12 16.19 2.47
C PRO A 229 -11.13 16.13 1.30
#